data_AF-A0A352F6L3-F1
#
_entry.id   AF-A0A352F6L3-F1
#
_cell.length_a   1.000
_cell.length_b   1.000
_cell.length_c   1.000
_cell.angle_alpha   90.00
_cell.angle_beta   90.00
_cell.angle_gamma   90.00
#
_symmetry.space_group_name_H-M   'P 1'
#
loop_
_entity.id
_entity.type
_entity.pdbx_description
1 polymer ?
#
loop_
_entity_poly.entity_id
_entity_poly.type
_entity_poly.pdbx_seq_one_letter_code
_entity_poly.pdbx_strand_id
1 'polypeptide(L)'
;MLLRRLVFSFVALCVFTTIQAQRSSVIYAEGLGNGLIYSVNFDTRILNRPDGPGIRLGGNILKAGGGNFVTFIPMQVNYVFGTKHGLELGAGMTFSRQKENGTPAETYLFANASVMYRYQAPKGFNFRIGWAPIFAPEEVGSLFSTKWFWLFPGVSVGYRF
;
A
#
# COMPACT_ATOMS: atom_id res chain seq x y z
N MET A 1 26.63 -20.92 21.33
CA MET A 1 25.29 -20.30 21.48
C MET A 1 24.78 -19.59 20.21
N LEU A 2 25.63 -18.89 19.44
CA LEU A 2 25.23 -18.11 18.25
C LEU A 2 24.62 -18.96 17.11
N LEU A 3 25.24 -20.10 16.78
CA LEU A 3 24.80 -20.99 15.70
C LEU A 3 23.37 -21.53 15.91
N ARG A 4 23.04 -21.89 17.16
CA ARG A 4 21.69 -22.37 17.53
C ARG A 4 20.62 -21.27 17.38
N ARG A 5 20.97 -20.00 17.60
CA ARG A 5 20.06 -18.85 17.38
C ARG A 5 19.85 -18.56 15.89
N LEU A 6 20.89 -18.70 15.08
CA LEU A 6 20.81 -18.53 13.62
C LEU A 6 19.97 -19.63 12.96
N VAL A 7 20.19 -20.89 13.34
CA VAL A 7 19.39 -22.02 12.84
C VAL A 7 17.92 -21.87 13.22
N PHE A 8 17.62 -21.46 14.47
CA PHE A 8 16.24 -21.22 14.89
C PHE A 8 15.59 -20.05 14.15
N SER A 9 16.33 -18.97 13.90
CA SER A 9 15.85 -17.80 13.13
C SER A 9 15.60 -18.15 11.65
N PHE A 10 16.46 -18.98 11.06
CA PHE A 10 16.32 -19.47 9.70
C PHE A 10 15.13 -20.43 9.54
N VAL A 11 14.96 -21.37 10.47
CA VAL A 11 13.79 -22.28 10.49
C VAL A 11 12.50 -21.49 10.71
N ALA A 12 12.50 -20.52 11.63
CA ALA A 12 11.35 -19.64 11.83
C ALA A 12 11.03 -18.88 10.54
N LEU A 13 12.02 -18.26 9.89
CA LEU A 13 11.85 -17.57 8.61
C LEU A 13 11.25 -18.48 7.53
N CYS A 14 11.76 -19.70 7.38
CA CYS A 14 11.22 -20.68 6.43
C CYS A 14 9.76 -21.06 6.74
N VAL A 15 9.41 -21.28 8.01
CA VAL A 15 8.03 -21.57 8.43
C VAL A 15 7.11 -20.36 8.20
N PHE A 16 7.59 -19.14 8.43
CA PHE A 16 6.85 -17.93 8.08
C PHE A 16 6.62 -17.81 6.56
N THR A 17 7.60 -18.18 5.73
CA THR A 17 7.44 -18.14 4.26
C THR A 17 6.44 -19.17 3.74
N THR A 18 6.38 -20.38 4.30
CA THR A 18 5.39 -21.40 3.88
C THR A 18 3.97 -21.04 4.31
N ILE A 19 3.80 -20.43 5.49
CA ILE A 19 2.51 -19.89 5.93
C ILE A 19 2.07 -18.70 5.05
N GLN A 20 3.00 -17.87 4.57
CA GLN A 20 2.69 -16.81 3.59
C GLN A 20 2.31 -17.36 2.21
N ALA A 21 2.89 -18.48 1.76
CA ALA A 21 2.67 -19.03 0.42
C ALA A 21 1.23 -19.47 0.14
N GLN A 22 0.43 -19.71 1.18
CA GLN A 22 -0.98 -20.12 1.04
C GLN A 22 -1.96 -18.95 1.17
N ARG A 23 -1.46 -17.74 1.42
CA ARG A 23 -2.26 -16.56 1.78
C ARG A 23 -2.59 -15.74 0.53
N SER A 24 -3.87 -15.42 0.35
CA SER A 24 -4.34 -14.63 -0.81
C SER A 24 -3.57 -13.31 -0.91
N SER A 25 -2.70 -13.22 -1.92
CA SER A 25 -1.83 -12.07 -2.12
C SER A 25 -2.00 -11.53 -3.53
N VAL A 26 -1.86 -10.22 -3.69
CA VAL A 26 -2.09 -9.50 -4.93
C VAL A 26 -0.97 -8.50 -5.16
N ILE A 27 -0.38 -8.54 -6.34
CA ILE A 27 0.47 -7.45 -6.85
C ILE A 27 -0.34 -6.69 -7.89
N TYR A 28 -0.35 -5.37 -7.83
CA TYR A 28 -1.12 -4.54 -8.75
C TYR A 28 -0.45 -3.18 -9.03
N ALA A 29 -0.73 -2.65 -10.22
CA ALA A 29 -0.49 -1.25 -10.53
C ALA A 29 -1.74 -0.45 -10.18
N GLU A 30 -1.56 0.71 -9.55
CA GLU A 30 -2.61 1.65 -9.17
C GLU A 30 -2.33 3.00 -9.82
N GLY A 31 -3.35 3.63 -10.39
CA GLY A 31 -3.32 5.01 -10.88
C GLY A 31 -4.22 5.90 -10.02
N LEU A 32 -3.79 7.14 -9.81
CA LEU A 32 -4.53 8.19 -9.09
C LEU A 32 -5.00 7.80 -7.67
N GLY A 33 -4.30 6.86 -7.04
CA GLY A 33 -4.64 6.36 -5.71
C GLY A 33 -3.74 6.90 -4.60
N ASN A 34 -3.52 6.10 -3.54
CA ASN A 34 -2.75 6.53 -2.37
C ASN A 34 -1.24 6.67 -2.62
N GLY A 35 -0.77 6.21 -3.79
CA GLY A 35 0.55 6.51 -4.37
C GLY A 35 0.61 7.80 -5.20
N LEU A 36 -0.40 8.66 -5.12
CA LEU A 36 -0.56 9.91 -5.87
C LEU A 36 -0.91 9.74 -7.36
N ILE A 37 0.05 9.54 -8.26
CA ILE A 37 -0.20 9.47 -9.72
C ILE A 37 -0.25 8.03 -10.19
N TYR A 38 0.76 7.25 -9.84
CA TYR A 38 0.81 5.81 -10.06
C TYR A 38 1.57 5.14 -8.93
N SER A 39 1.36 3.85 -8.70
CA SER A 39 2.19 3.05 -7.81
C SER A 39 2.10 1.57 -8.14
N VAL A 40 3.12 0.83 -7.74
CA VAL A 40 3.05 -0.63 -7.65
C VAL A 40 2.80 -0.98 -6.19
N ASN A 41 1.85 -1.88 -5.95
CA ASN A 41 1.42 -2.24 -4.61
C ASN A 41 1.38 -3.76 -4.46
N PHE A 42 1.73 -4.20 -3.26
CA PHE A 42 1.53 -5.54 -2.75
C PHE A 42 0.48 -5.50 -1.65
N ASP A 43 -0.50 -6.40 -1.74
CA ASP A 43 -1.58 -6.55 -0.78
C ASP A 43 -1.72 -8.01 -0.40
N THR A 44 -1.78 -8.29 0.90
CA THR A 44 -1.98 -9.66 1.40
C THR A 44 -3.04 -9.68 2.48
N ARG A 45 -3.87 -10.72 2.46
CA ARG A 45 -4.89 -10.97 3.49
C ARG A 45 -4.24 -11.43 4.78
N ILE A 46 -4.77 -11.08 5.95
CA ILE A 46 -4.25 -11.56 7.24
C ILE A 46 -4.66 -13.02 7.49
N LEU A 47 -5.83 -13.39 7.00
CA LEU A 47 -6.40 -14.71 7.15
C LEU A 47 -6.35 -15.45 5.81
N ASN A 48 -6.38 -16.79 5.84
CA ASN A 48 -6.38 -17.60 4.63
C ASN A 48 -7.76 -17.61 3.95
N ARG A 49 -8.20 -16.43 3.50
CA ARG A 49 -9.46 -16.21 2.80
C ARG A 49 -9.31 -15.00 1.86
N PRO A 50 -10.09 -14.91 0.76
CA PRO A 50 -10.01 -13.79 -0.18
C PRO A 50 -10.46 -12.44 0.41
N ASP A 51 -11.33 -12.49 1.41
CA ASP A 51 -11.98 -11.37 2.08
C ASP A 51 -11.39 -11.14 3.49
N GLY A 52 -11.94 -10.16 4.21
CA GLY A 52 -11.52 -9.84 5.57
C GLY A 52 -10.28 -8.94 5.64
N PRO A 53 -9.61 -8.90 6.81
CA PRO A 53 -8.55 -7.94 7.07
C PRO A 53 -7.29 -8.24 6.26
N GLY A 54 -6.58 -7.20 5.85
CA GLY A 54 -5.37 -7.26 5.04
C GLY A 54 -4.43 -6.09 5.29
N ILE A 55 -3.25 -6.18 4.71
CA ILE A 55 -2.24 -5.13 4.71
C ILE A 55 -1.82 -4.84 3.27
N ARG A 56 -1.48 -3.59 3.02
CA ARG A 56 -1.02 -3.06 1.74
C ARG A 56 0.28 -2.29 1.96
N LEU A 57 1.24 -2.51 1.06
CA LEU A 57 2.45 -1.72 0.94
C LEU A 57 2.68 -1.43 -0.54
N GLY A 58 2.97 -0.19 -0.90
CA GLY A 58 3.29 0.19 -2.26
C GLY A 58 4.43 1.18 -2.36
N GLY A 59 4.76 1.53 -3.59
CA GLY A 59 5.82 2.46 -3.89
C GLY A 59 5.71 3.08 -5.28
N ASN A 60 6.17 4.32 -5.41
CA ASN A 60 6.43 4.96 -6.69
C ASN A 60 7.59 5.96 -6.60
N ILE A 61 8.06 6.42 -7.75
CA ILE A 61 9.06 7.48 -7.87
C ILE A 61 8.59 8.41 -8.99
N LEU A 62 8.33 9.68 -8.69
CA LEU A 62 8.00 10.74 -9.63
C LEU A 62 9.22 11.61 -9.89
N LYS A 63 9.39 12.05 -11.14
CA LYS A 63 10.42 13.03 -11.53
C LYS A 63 9.80 14.42 -11.50
N ALA A 64 10.40 15.35 -10.75
CA ALA A 64 9.90 16.71 -10.54
C ALA A 64 10.70 17.78 -11.32
N GLY A 65 11.30 17.41 -12.47
CA GLY A 65 12.14 18.30 -13.28
C GLY A 65 13.49 18.63 -12.60
N GLY A 66 14.47 19.13 -13.37
CA GLY A 66 15.74 19.63 -12.80
C GLY A 66 16.61 18.62 -12.03
N GLY A 67 16.36 17.31 -12.18
CA GLY A 67 17.03 16.26 -11.41
C GLY A 67 16.38 15.94 -10.06
N ASN A 68 15.22 16.54 -9.76
CA ASN A 68 14.47 16.31 -8.52
C ASN A 68 13.62 15.04 -8.62
N PHE A 69 13.54 14.30 -7.51
CA PHE A 69 12.75 13.08 -7.40
C PHE A 69 11.87 13.13 -6.16
N VAL A 70 10.65 12.61 -6.29
CA VAL A 70 9.73 12.42 -5.17
C VAL A 70 9.27 10.97 -5.14
N THR A 71 9.54 10.29 -4.03
CA THR A 71 9.11 8.91 -3.80
C THR A 71 7.89 8.90 -2.89
N PHE A 72 6.83 8.16 -3.21
CA PHE A 72 5.73 7.88 -2.28
C PHE A 72 5.69 6.40 -1.92
N ILE A 73 5.51 6.10 -0.64
CA ILE A 73 5.40 4.76 -0.07
C ILE A 73 4.09 4.67 0.71
N PRO A 74 2.97 4.32 0.06
CA PRO A 74 1.71 4.09 0.75
C PRO A 74 1.72 2.78 1.54
N MET A 75 1.22 2.84 2.76
CA MET A 75 1.00 1.70 3.66
C MET A 75 -0.43 1.76 4.19
N GLN A 76 -1.15 0.65 4.18
CA GLN A 76 -2.52 0.58 4.73
C GLN A 76 -2.80 -0.74 5.43
N VAL A 77 -3.67 -0.67 6.42
CA VAL A 77 -4.52 -1.79 6.80
C VAL A 77 -5.84 -1.66 6.05
N ASN A 78 -6.43 -2.77 5.63
CA ASN A 78 -7.71 -2.75 4.94
C ASN A 78 -8.60 -3.93 5.35
N TYR A 79 -9.89 -3.83 5.03
CA TYR A 79 -10.87 -4.89 5.19
C TYR A 79 -11.68 -5.02 3.91
N VAL A 80 -11.83 -6.25 3.42
CA VAL A 80 -12.62 -6.55 2.20
C VAL A 80 -13.89 -7.28 2.59
N PHE A 81 -15.04 -6.74 2.19
CA PHE A 81 -16.34 -7.36 2.31
C PHE A 81 -16.71 -8.03 0.99
N GLY A 82 -16.64 -9.36 0.91
CA GLY A 82 -16.98 -10.15 -0.28
C GLY A 82 -15.77 -10.81 -0.95
N THR A 83 -15.99 -11.95 -1.61
CA THR A 83 -14.91 -12.83 -2.08
C THR A 83 -14.57 -12.67 -3.56
N LYS A 84 -15.57 -12.39 -4.41
CA LYS A 84 -15.42 -12.17 -5.87
C LYS A 84 -15.64 -10.71 -6.24
N HIS A 85 -16.74 -10.15 -5.77
CA HIS A 85 -17.04 -8.73 -5.82
C HIS A 85 -17.15 -8.25 -4.39
N GLY A 86 -16.52 -7.14 -4.06
CA GLY A 86 -16.50 -6.67 -2.70
C GLY A 86 -16.21 -5.20 -2.54
N LEU A 87 -16.51 -4.71 -1.35
CA LEU A 87 -16.13 -3.38 -0.89
C LEU A 87 -14.84 -3.51 -0.08
N GLU A 88 -13.81 -2.74 -0.42
CA GLU A 88 -12.56 -2.63 0.32
C GLU A 88 -12.52 -1.28 1.02
N LEU A 89 -12.38 -1.30 2.34
CA LEU A 89 -12.15 -0.11 3.17
C LEU A 89 -10.72 -0.16 3.69
N GLY A 90 -9.97 0.92 3.56
CA GLY A 90 -8.59 1.00 4.03
C GLY A 90 -8.28 2.32 4.72
N ALA A 91 -7.32 2.25 5.62
CA ALA A 91 -6.76 3.40 6.33
C ALA A 91 -5.27 3.19 6.54
N GLY A 92 -4.50 4.27 6.49
CA GLY A 92 -3.06 4.19 6.68
C GLY A 92 -2.35 5.49 6.42
N MET A 93 -1.12 5.38 5.92
CA MET A 93 -0.22 6.51 5.75
C MET A 93 0.56 6.41 4.44
N THR A 94 0.90 7.54 3.84
CA THR A 94 1.81 7.63 2.71
C THR A 94 3.04 8.39 3.15
N PHE A 95 4.20 7.73 3.15
CA PHE A 95 5.48 8.40 3.33
C PHE A 95 5.89 9.02 2.01
N SER A 96 6.28 10.29 2.01
CA SER A 96 6.84 10.95 0.85
C SER A 96 8.27 11.37 1.13
N ARG A 97 9.20 11.01 0.26
CA ARG A 97 10.58 11.46 0.32
C ARG A 97 10.86 12.35 -0.87
N GLN A 98 11.17 13.61 -0.61
CA GLN A 98 11.50 14.60 -1.63
C GLN A 98 13.01 14.81 -1.64
N LYS A 99 13.62 14.64 -2.81
CA LYS A 99 15.04 14.90 -3.03
C LYS A 99 15.17 15.95 -4.12
N GLU A 100 15.55 17.15 -3.71
CA GLU A 100 15.94 18.20 -4.64
C GLU A 100 17.46 18.21 -4.83
N ASN A 101 17.90 18.74 -5.97
CA ASN A 101 19.31 18.82 -6.29
C ASN A 101 20.02 19.80 -5.36
N GLY A 102 21.12 19.38 -4.73
CA GLY A 102 21.90 20.22 -3.81
C GLY A 102 21.34 20.36 -2.38
N THR A 103 20.16 19.81 -2.06
CA THR A 103 19.58 19.87 -0.70
C THR A 103 19.50 18.48 -0.04
N PRO A 104 19.48 18.38 1.31
CA PRO A 104 19.14 17.14 2.00
C PRO A 104 17.74 16.62 1.59
N ALA A 105 17.54 15.30 1.64
CA ALA A 105 16.22 14.75 1.35
C ALA A 105 15.26 15.04 2.51
N GLU A 106 14.09 15.56 2.22
CA GLU A 106 13.03 15.78 3.20
C GLU A 106 12.03 14.62 3.19
N THR A 107 11.45 14.33 4.35
CA THR A 107 10.46 13.26 4.51
C THR A 107 9.18 13.80 5.11
N TYR A 108 8.07 13.49 4.47
CA TYR A 108 6.72 13.89 4.86
C TYR A 108 5.87 12.65 5.11
N LEU A 109 4.88 12.79 5.98
CA LEU A 109 3.95 11.73 6.32
C LEU A 109 2.52 12.25 6.15
N PHE A 110 1.75 11.53 5.34
CA PHE A 110 0.37 11.87 5.03
C PHE A 110 -0.56 10.77 5.51
N ALA A 111 -1.66 11.12 6.17
CA ALA A 111 -2.72 10.13 6.40
C ALA A 111 -3.39 9.79 5.07
N ASN A 112 -3.85 8.55 4.90
CA ASN A 112 -4.57 8.14 3.71
C ASN A 112 -5.72 7.20 4.09
N ALA A 113 -6.71 7.12 3.19
CA ALA A 113 -7.80 6.16 3.29
C ALA A 113 -8.17 5.62 1.92
N SER A 114 -8.98 4.57 1.88
CA SER A 114 -9.51 4.02 0.65
C SER A 114 -10.92 3.45 0.84
N VAL A 115 -11.77 3.66 -0.17
CA VAL A 115 -13.11 3.08 -0.29
C VAL A 115 -13.24 2.62 -1.73
N MET A 116 -13.04 1.32 -1.96
CA MET A 116 -12.89 0.76 -3.29
C MET A 116 -13.90 -0.35 -3.55
N TYR A 117 -14.52 -0.32 -4.72
CA TYR A 117 -15.04 -1.55 -5.30
C TYR A 117 -13.85 -2.42 -5.73
N ARG A 118 -13.91 -3.71 -5.43
CA ARG A 118 -12.93 -4.72 -5.80
C ARG A 118 -13.60 -5.87 -6.52
N TYR A 119 -13.06 -6.21 -7.69
CA TYR A 119 -13.33 -7.46 -8.37
C TYR A 119 -12.09 -8.34 -8.31
N GLN A 120 -12.27 -9.60 -7.93
CA GLN A 120 -11.21 -10.59 -7.85
C GLN A 120 -11.69 -11.89 -8.48
N ALA A 121 -11.01 -12.30 -9.56
CA ALA A 121 -11.23 -13.60 -10.17
C ALA A 121 -10.80 -14.71 -9.19
N PRO A 122 -11.33 -15.95 -9.33
CA PRO A 122 -10.94 -17.08 -8.50
C PRO A 122 -9.42 -17.30 -8.43
N LYS A 123 -8.72 -17.05 -9.55
CA LYS A 123 -7.26 -16.96 -9.66
C LYS A 123 -6.89 -15.89 -10.68
N GLY A 124 -5.76 -15.22 -10.48
CA GLY A 124 -5.24 -14.24 -11.43
C GLY A 124 -5.90 -12.87 -11.30
N PHE A 125 -6.72 -12.48 -12.26
CA PHE A 125 -7.11 -11.07 -12.42
C PHE A 125 -7.74 -10.43 -11.17
N ASN A 126 -7.26 -9.24 -10.82
CA ASN A 126 -7.80 -8.38 -9.77
C ASN A 126 -7.96 -6.95 -10.30
N PHE A 127 -9.12 -6.34 -10.07
CA PHE A 127 -9.42 -4.97 -10.43
C PHE A 127 -9.98 -4.20 -9.23
N ARG A 128 -9.62 -2.92 -9.09
CA ARG A 128 -10.20 -2.02 -8.09
C ARG A 128 -10.52 -0.67 -8.71
N ILE A 129 -11.60 -0.05 -8.24
CA ILE A 129 -11.92 1.35 -8.54
C ILE A 129 -12.65 1.96 -7.35
N GLY A 130 -12.37 3.22 -7.03
CA GLY A 130 -13.06 3.93 -5.96
C GLY A 130 -12.29 5.15 -5.50
N TRP A 131 -12.49 5.55 -4.25
CA TRP A 131 -11.91 6.75 -3.69
C TRP A 131 -10.67 6.41 -2.85
N ALA A 132 -9.60 7.18 -3.03
CA ALA A 132 -8.33 6.95 -2.34
C ALA A 132 -7.74 8.28 -1.81
N PRO A 133 -8.40 8.94 -0.85
CA PRO A 133 -7.93 10.23 -0.35
C PRO A 133 -6.55 10.15 0.32
N ILE A 134 -5.73 11.18 0.08
CA ILE A 134 -4.51 11.49 0.84
C ILE A 134 -4.72 12.85 1.51
N PHE A 135 -4.43 12.92 2.80
CA PHE A 135 -4.66 14.08 3.63
C PHE A 135 -3.33 14.78 3.94
N ALA A 136 -3.20 16.04 3.52
CA ALA A 136 -2.03 16.86 3.81
C ALA A 136 -2.23 17.60 5.14
N PRO A 137 -1.39 17.33 6.17
CA PRO A 137 -1.55 17.95 7.46
C PRO A 137 -1.24 19.45 7.41
N GLU A 138 -1.95 20.22 8.21
CA GLU A 138 -1.85 21.68 8.29
C GLU A 138 -0.64 22.12 9.11
N GLU A 139 -0.33 21.38 10.18
CA GLU A 139 0.87 21.55 10.99
C GLU A 139 1.69 20.25 10.99
N VAL A 140 3.02 20.39 10.94
CA VAL A 140 3.96 19.26 11.08
C VAL A 140 3.73 18.59 12.45
N GLY A 141 3.24 17.36 12.44
CA GLY A 141 2.90 16.60 13.66
C GLY A 141 1.39 16.43 13.91
N SER A 142 0.52 17.15 13.18
CA SER A 142 -0.91 16.89 13.19
C SER A 142 -1.25 15.76 12.21
N LEU A 143 -2.06 14.77 12.64
CA LEU A 143 -2.52 13.68 11.76
C LEU A 143 -3.91 13.94 11.17
N PHE A 144 -4.69 14.84 11.79
CA PHE A 144 -6.10 15.06 11.48
C PHE A 144 -6.48 16.53 11.19
N SER A 145 -5.54 17.50 11.31
CA SER A 145 -5.77 18.88 10.84
C SER A 145 -5.28 18.95 9.40
N THR A 146 -6.15 19.19 8.43
CA THR A 146 -5.80 19.04 7.01
C THR A 146 -6.11 20.29 6.22
N LYS A 147 -5.09 20.86 5.55
CA LYS A 147 -5.23 22.05 4.71
C LYS A 147 -5.79 21.71 3.32
N TRP A 148 -5.40 20.56 2.77
CA TRP A 148 -5.82 20.07 1.45
C TRP A 148 -5.90 18.54 1.45
N PHE A 149 -6.80 17.97 0.66
CA PHE A 149 -6.90 16.53 0.43
C PHE A 149 -6.88 16.23 -1.07
N TRP A 150 -6.14 15.20 -1.46
CA TRP A 150 -6.09 14.70 -2.83
C TRP A 150 -7.21 13.67 -3.01
N LEU A 151 -8.33 14.07 -3.61
CA LEU A 151 -9.53 13.23 -3.79
C LEU A 151 -9.64 12.74 -5.24
N PHE A 152 -8.76 11.85 -5.67
CA PHE A 152 -8.91 11.24 -6.99
C PHE A 152 -9.56 9.86 -6.91
N PRO A 153 -10.31 9.48 -7.96
CA PRO A 153 -10.73 8.11 -8.14
C PRO A 153 -9.48 7.26 -8.41
N GLY A 154 -9.13 6.40 -7.47
CA GLY A 154 -8.08 5.40 -7.64
C GLY A 154 -8.60 4.27 -8.52
N VAL A 155 -7.77 3.79 -9.45
CA VAL A 155 -8.05 2.60 -10.26
C VAL A 155 -6.86 1.66 -10.21
N SER A 156 -7.09 0.36 -10.14
CA SER A 156 -6.00 -0.61 -10.09
C SER A 156 -6.30 -1.90 -10.86
N VAL A 157 -5.23 -2.46 -11.42
CA VAL A 157 -5.24 -3.74 -12.14
C VAL A 157 -4.05 -4.56 -11.66
N GLY A 158 -4.28 -5.84 -11.39
CA GLY A 158 -3.23 -6.72 -10.90
C GLY A 158 -3.55 -8.20 -10.97
N TYR A 159 -2.68 -8.96 -10.32
CA TYR A 159 -2.68 -10.41 -10.34
C TYR A 159 -2.63 -10.97 -8.91
N ARG A 160 -3.56 -11.88 -8.64
CA ARG A 160 -3.70 -12.66 -7.42
C ARG A 160 -3.06 -14.04 -7.60
N PHE A 161 -2.24 -14.41 -6.63
CA PHE A 161 -1.66 -15.75 -6.49
C PHE A 161 -1.97 -16.32 -5.10
#